data_AF-A0A077ZM04-F1
#
_entry.id   AF-A0A077ZM04-F1
#
_cell.length_a   1.000
_cell.length_b   1.000
_cell.length_c   1.000
_cell.angle_alpha   90.00
_cell.angle_beta   90.00
_cell.angle_gamma   90.00
#
_symmetry.space_group_name_H-M   'P 1'
#
loop_
_entity.id
_entity.type
_entity.pdbx_description
1 polymer ?
#
loop_
_entity_poly.entity_id
_entity_poly.type
_entity_poly.pdbx_seq_one_letter_code
_entity_poly.pdbx_strand_id
1 'polypeptide(L)' 'MATPEDVERSVLSQLPNIVEMHNLSDFSHLDFIWGLRAGYEIYRPVEQFIHRDYWTAENQWL' A
#
# COMPACT_ATOMS: atom_id res chain seq x y z
N MET A 1 9.95 -8.75 12.68
CA MET A 1 9.03 -7.66 12.28
C MET A 1 9.62 -7.02 11.03
N ALA A 2 8.80 -6.51 10.10
CA ALA A 2 9.31 -5.89 8.87
C ALA A 2 10.00 -4.55 9.21
N THR A 3 11.33 -4.52 9.23
CA THR A 3 12.08 -3.28 9.44
C THR A 3 12.17 -2.49 8.13
N PRO A 4 12.33 -1.15 8.18
CA PRO A 4 12.50 -0.35 6.97
C PRO A 4 13.66 -0.83 6.08
N GLU A 5 14.78 -1.23 6.69
CA GLU A 5 15.95 -1.74 5.96
C GLU A 5 15.66 -3.07 5.26
N ASP A 6 14.96 -3.99 5.92
CA ASP A 6 14.57 -5.27 5.31
C ASP A 6 13.60 -5.04 4.14
N VAL A 7 12.62 -4.15 4.29
CA VAL A 7 11.66 -3.82 3.22
C VAL A 7 12.39 -3.26 2.01
N GLU A 8 13.32 -2.33 2.21
CA GLU A 8 14.11 -1.72 1.13
C GLU A 8 15.00 -2.74 0.41
N ARG A 9 15.79 -3.50 1.17
CA ARG A 9 16.78 -4.41 0.61
C ARG A 9 16.19 -5.68 0.01
N SER A 10 15.06 -6.16 0.54
CA SER A 10 14.48 -7.43 0.10
C SER A 10 13.27 -7.27 -0.82
N VAL A 11 12.31 -6.42 -0.47
CA VAL A 11 11.04 -6.34 -1.20
C VAL A 11 11.15 -5.33 -2.33
N LEU A 12 11.54 -4.10 -2.03
CA LEU A 12 11.53 -3.01 -3.02
C LEU A 12 12.57 -3.22 -4.12
N SER A 13 13.73 -3.78 -3.78
CA SER A 13 14.78 -4.08 -4.75
C SER A 13 14.42 -5.20 -5.73
N GLN A 14 13.45 -6.05 -5.39
CA GLN A 14 13.09 -7.25 -6.17
C GLN A 14 11.79 -7.12 -6.96
N LEU A 15 10.94 -6.13 -6.65
CA LEU A 15 9.67 -5.95 -7.33
C LEU A 15 9.83 -5.03 -8.55
N PRO A 16 9.70 -5.55 -9.80
CA PRO A 16 10.02 -4.79 -11.00
C PRO A 16 8.96 -3.75 -11.39
N ASN A 17 7.74 -3.85 -10.85
CA ASN A 17 6.62 -2.98 -11.20
C ASN A 17 5.83 -2.56 -9.96
N ILE A 18 6.48 -1.79 -9.09
CA ILE A 18 5.81 -1.16 -7.96
C ILE A 18 4.92 -0.03 -8.49
N VAL A 19 3.61 -0.17 -8.34
CA VAL A 19 2.64 0.84 -8.77
C VAL A 19 2.53 1.97 -7.76
N GLU A 20 2.63 1.65 -6.48
CA GLU A 20 2.48 2.63 -5.39
C GLU A 20 3.21 2.15 -4.13
N MET A 21 3.85 3.07 -3.41
CA MET A 21 4.54 2.80 -2.15
C MET A 21 4.34 3.98 -1.20
N HIS A 22 3.95 3.68 0.04
CA HIS A 22 3.80 4.65 1.11
C HIS A 22 4.63 4.23 2.32
N ASN A 23 5.52 5.10 2.76
CA ASN A 23 6.29 4.89 3.98
C ASN A 23 5.68 5.69 5.13
N LEU A 24 5.08 4.99 6.10
CA LEU A 24 4.53 5.56 7.32
C LEU A 24 5.57 5.41 8.44
N SER A 25 6.50 6.34 8.54
CA SER A 25 7.67 6.23 9.41
C SER A 25 7.35 6.17 10.91
N ASP A 26 6.17 6.63 11.30
CA ASP A 26 5.66 6.63 12.66
C ASP A 26 4.75 5.42 12.97
N PHE A 27 4.53 4.52 12.00
CA PHE A 27 3.76 3.29 12.21
C PHE A 27 4.64 2.17 12.73
N SER A 28 4.20 1.54 13.80
CA SER A 28 4.67 0.22 14.20
C SER A 28 4.03 -0.88 13.35
N HIS A 29 4.54 -2.10 13.49
CA HIS A 29 3.98 -3.26 12.78
C HIS A 29 2.50 -3.52 13.09
N LEU A 30 2.04 -3.20 14.31
CA LEU A 30 0.65 -3.42 14.73
C LEU A 30 -0.29 -2.33 14.24
N ASP A 31 0.23 -1.13 13.93
CA ASP A 31 -0.62 -0.01 13.51
C ASP A 31 -1.31 -0.27 12.17
N PHE A 32 -0.77 -1.16 11.35
CA PHE A 32 -1.42 -1.57 10.09
C PHE A 32 -2.76 -2.31 10.27
N ILE A 33 -3.00 -2.88 11.46
CA ILE A 33 -4.22 -3.64 11.79
C ILE A 33 -5.01 -2.96 12.91
N TRP A 34 -4.33 -2.46 13.93
CA TRP A 34 -4.95 -1.94 15.16
C TRP A 34 -4.74 -0.44 15.39
N GLY A 35 -4.02 0.23 14.48
CA GLY A 35 -3.81 1.66 14.58
C GLY A 35 -5.12 2.41 14.44
N LEU A 36 -5.41 3.36 15.34
CA LEU A 36 -6.61 4.20 15.25
C LEU A 36 -6.68 5.01 13.94
N ARG A 37 -5.53 5.24 13.31
CA ARG A 37 -5.36 5.93 12.02
C ARG A 37 -5.44 5.00 10.81
N ALA A 38 -5.39 3.67 11.00
CA ALA A 38 -5.32 2.69 9.90
C ALA A 38 -6.49 2.79 8.93
N GLY A 39 -7.70 3.05 9.44
CA GLY A 39 -8.89 3.24 8.60
C GLY A 39 -8.75 4.37 7.60
N TYR A 40 -8.10 5.48 7.99
CA TYR A 40 -7.92 6.64 7.12
C TYR A 40 -6.66 6.52 6.26
N GLU A 41 -5.55 6.07 6.83
CA GLU A 41 -4.23 6.13 6.17
C GLU A 41 -3.85 4.87 5.39
N ILE A 42 -4.56 3.76 5.62
CA ILE A 42 -4.29 2.50 4.90
C ILE A 42 -5.54 2.04 4.16
N TYR A 43 -6.68 1.86 4.85
CA TYR A 43 -7.82 1.17 4.24
C TYR A 43 -8.51 2.01 3.17
N ARG A 44 -8.70 3.32 3.40
CA ARG A 44 -9.26 4.22 2.38
C ARG A 44 -8.37 4.32 1.12
N PRO A 45 -7.04 4.53 1.22
CA PRO A 45 -6.17 4.47 0.05
C PRO A 45 -6.26 3.14 -0.72
N VAL A 46 -6.29 2.01 -0.01
CA VAL A 46 -6.43 0.67 -0.64
C VAL A 46 -7.79 0.54 -1.35
N GLU A 47 -8.87 0.98 -0.72
CA GLU A 47 -10.21 1.00 -1.32
C GLU A 47 -10.23 1.86 -2.60
N GLN A 48 -9.64 3.05 -2.56
CA GLN A 48 -9.55 3.95 -3.71
C GLN A 48 -8.71 3.35 -4.84
N PHE A 49 -7.61 2.66 -4.50
CA PHE A 49 -6.79 1.95 -5.46
C PHE A 49 -7.60 0.88 -6.19
N ILE A 50 -8.36 0.06 -5.45
CA ILE A 50 -9.20 -1.01 -6.02
C ILE A 50 -10.29 -0.41 -6.93
N HIS A 51 -10.96 0.68 -6.49
CA HIS A 51 -11.97 1.33 -7.32
C HIS A 51 -11.39 1.90 -8.62
N ARG A 52 -10.19 2.52 -8.56
CA ARG A 52 -9.50 3.03 -9.74
C ARG A 52 -9.15 1.90 -10.71
N ASP A 53 -8.64 0.79 -10.19
CA ASP A 53 -8.27 -0.37 -11.01
C ASP A 53 -9.50 -0.98 -11.69
N TYR A 54 -10.59 -1.18 -10.94
CA TYR A 54 -11.86 -1.67 -11.47
C TYR A 54 -12.42 -0.76 -12.58
N TRP A 55 -12.46 0.55 -12.35
CA TRP A 55 -12.91 1.52 -13.35
C TRP A 55 -12.03 1.51 -14.61
N THR A 56 -10.72 1.37 -14.44
CA THR A 56 -9.79 1.31 -15.58
C THR A 56 -10.01 0.05 -16.41
N ALA A 57 -10.26 -1.10 -15.76
CA ALA A 57 -10.56 -2.36 -16.43
C ALA A 57 -11.89 -2.34 -17.19
N GLU A 58 -12.95 -1.75 -16.62
CA GLU A 58 -14.25 -1.64 -17.30
C GLU A 58 -14.22 -0.72 -18.51
N ASN A 59 -13.48 0.39 -18.44
CA ASN A 59 -13.40 1.37 -19.51
C ASN A 59 -12.31 1.10 -20.55
N GLN A 60 -11.62 -0.05 -20.45
CA GLN A 60 -10.54 -0.39 -21.38
C GLN A 60 -11.02 -0.62 -22.84
N TRP A 61 -12.33 -0.66 -23.04
CA TRP A 61 -13.00 -0.92 -24.32
C TRP A 61 -13.96 0.19 -24.77
N LEU A 62 -13.95 1.36 -24.10
CA LEU A 62 -14.62 2.59 -24.55
C LEU A 62 -13.62 3.50 -25.27
#